data_AF-A0A1E7HT73-F1
#
_entry.id   AF-A0A1E7HT73-F1
#
_cell.length_a   1.000
_cell.length_b   1.000
_cell.length_c   1.000
_cell.angle_alpha   90.00
_cell.angle_beta   90.00
_cell.angle_gamma   90.00
#
_symmetry.space_group_name_H-M   'P 1'
#
loop_
_entity.id
_entity.type
_entity.pdbx_description
1 polymer ?
#
loop_
_entity_poly.entity_id
_entity_poly.type
_entity_poly.pdbx_seq_one_letter_code
_entity_poly.pdbx_strand_id
1 'polypeptide(L)'
;MVTKIISGGQTGADRAALDVAIKLGILHGGWIPKGRLTENGKLDDKYQLKEMDTANYNQRTEQNVIDSDGTLILSHGKLTGGSDYTQDMVLRHGRPWLYIDLNKTPSSRAVRQIRSWIAEHEIKVLNVAGPRASKDPAIYLSTTDILDRALC
;
A
#
# COMPACT_ATOMS: atom_id res chain seq x y z
N MET A 1 -1.78 3.06 -17.02
CA MET A 1 -2.06 4.18 -16.10
C MET A 1 -2.87 3.61 -14.94
N VAL A 2 -2.52 3.94 -13.71
CA VAL A 2 -3.23 3.45 -12.51
C VAL A 2 -4.60 4.12 -12.45
N THR A 3 -5.66 3.31 -12.43
CA THR A 3 -7.06 3.78 -12.32
C THR A 3 -7.58 3.71 -10.89
N LYS A 4 -6.96 2.88 -10.04
CA LYS A 4 -7.35 2.71 -8.64
C LYS A 4 -6.16 2.40 -7.75
N ILE A 5 -6.10 3.02 -6.57
CA ILE A 5 -5.17 2.66 -5.49
C ILE A 5 -5.96 1.96 -4.39
N ILE A 6 -5.45 0.83 -3.90
CA ILE A 6 -6.00 0.15 -2.73
C ILE A 6 -4.96 0.00 -1.63
N SER A 7 -5.42 -0.04 -0.38
CA SER A 7 -4.61 -0.39 0.78
C SER A 7 -5.49 -0.95 1.89
N GLY A 8 -4.88 -1.45 2.96
CA GLY A 8 -5.64 -1.93 4.11
C GLY A 8 -5.99 -0.86 5.14
N GLY A 9 -5.73 0.41 4.84
CA GLY A 9 -6.13 1.53 5.68
C GLY A 9 -5.45 1.61 7.04
N GLN A 10 -4.35 0.90 7.29
CA GLN A 10 -3.52 1.10 8.48
C GLN A 10 -2.87 2.51 8.48
N THR A 11 -2.36 2.98 9.61
CA THR A 11 -1.45 4.15 9.63
C THR A 11 -0.19 3.89 8.80
N GLY A 12 0.63 4.92 8.56
CA GLY A 12 1.86 4.78 7.79
C GLY A 12 1.59 4.66 6.29
N ALA A 13 2.18 3.66 5.64
CA ALA A 13 2.14 3.52 4.18
C ALA A 13 0.72 3.36 3.62
N ASP A 14 -0.11 2.52 4.26
CA ASP A 14 -1.49 2.28 3.82
C ASP A 14 -2.32 3.58 3.80
N ARG A 15 -2.21 4.41 4.84
CA ARG A 15 -2.91 5.70 4.93
C ARG A 15 -2.41 6.69 3.88
N ALA A 16 -1.08 6.81 3.74
CA ALA A 16 -0.47 7.69 2.75
C ALA A 16 -0.95 7.38 1.33
N ALA A 17 -1.06 6.09 0.99
CA ALA A 17 -1.57 5.68 -0.32
C ALA A 17 -3.00 6.15 -0.59
N LEU A 18 -3.89 6.04 0.40
CA LEU A 18 -5.28 6.51 0.26
C LEU A 18 -5.34 8.04 0.17
N ASP A 19 -4.54 8.75 0.95
CA ASP A 19 -4.50 10.20 0.92
C ASP A 19 -3.94 10.74 -0.41
N VAL A 20 -2.92 10.08 -0.99
CA VAL A 20 -2.42 10.41 -2.34
C VAL A 20 -3.48 10.13 -3.40
N ALA A 21 -4.18 9.00 -3.32
CA ALA A 21 -5.26 8.68 -4.26
C ALA A 21 -6.34 9.77 -4.27
N ILE A 22 -6.78 10.20 -3.08
CA ILE A 22 -7.74 11.29 -2.90
C ILE A 22 -7.18 12.60 -3.48
N LYS A 23 -5.94 12.96 -3.15
CA LYS A 23 -5.27 14.18 -3.63
C LYS A 23 -5.23 14.25 -5.16
N LEU A 24 -4.91 13.13 -5.81
CA LEU A 24 -4.77 13.04 -7.27
C LEU A 24 -6.08 12.75 -8.01
N GLY A 25 -7.20 12.60 -7.29
CA GLY A 25 -8.50 12.24 -7.89
C GLY A 25 -8.54 10.81 -8.46
N ILE A 26 -7.62 9.93 -8.03
CA ILE A 26 -7.60 8.51 -8.41
C ILE A 26 -8.61 7.77 -7.51
N LEU A 27 -9.34 6.81 -8.08
CA LEU A 27 -10.25 5.98 -7.28
C LEU A 27 -9.46 5.30 -6.15
N HIS A 28 -10.00 5.28 -4.95
CA HIS A 28 -9.39 4.60 -3.82
C HIS A 28 -10.30 3.51 -3.26
N GLY A 29 -9.72 2.59 -2.50
CA GLY A 29 -10.48 1.53 -1.83
C GLY A 29 -9.56 0.52 -1.16
N GLY A 30 -10.05 -0.71 -1.04
CA GLY A 30 -9.32 -1.82 -0.42
C GLY A 30 -10.10 -2.46 0.71
N TRP A 31 -9.49 -3.45 1.33
CA TRP A 31 -10.07 -4.25 2.40
C TRP A 31 -9.48 -3.88 3.74
N ILE A 32 -10.33 -3.63 4.72
CA ILE A 32 -9.97 -3.30 6.10
C ILE A 32 -10.59 -4.35 7.05
N PRO A 33 -10.01 -4.63 8.24
CA PRO A 33 -10.65 -5.57 9.16
C PRO A 33 -12.04 -5.08 9.60
N LYS A 34 -12.90 -6.02 9.99
CA LYS A 34 -14.19 -5.75 10.64
C LYS A 34 -14.03 -4.75 11.77
N GLY A 35 -14.90 -3.74 11.81
CA GLY A 35 -14.82 -2.61 12.73
C GLY A 35 -13.86 -1.51 12.26
N ARG A 36 -13.36 -1.58 11.03
CA ARG A 36 -12.43 -0.62 10.41
C ARG A 36 -11.17 -0.37 11.25
N LEU A 37 -10.61 -1.46 11.80
CA LEU A 37 -9.56 -1.39 12.82
C LEU A 37 -8.21 -0.94 12.24
N THR A 38 -7.58 0.00 12.95
CA THR A 38 -6.20 0.47 12.72
C THR A 38 -5.48 0.58 14.07
N GLU A 39 -4.18 0.86 14.09
CA GLU A 39 -3.45 1.05 15.36
C GLU A 39 -3.91 2.28 16.15
N ASN A 40 -4.50 3.28 15.48
CA ASN A 40 -5.06 4.49 16.10
C ASN A 40 -6.58 4.38 16.32
N GLY A 41 -7.14 3.17 16.27
CA GLY A 41 -8.59 2.94 16.40
C GLY A 41 -9.32 2.89 15.05
N LYS A 42 -10.61 3.22 15.05
CA LYS A 42 -11.49 3.12 13.87
C LYS A 42 -11.02 4.10 12.78
N LEU A 43 -10.92 3.61 11.55
CA LEU A 43 -10.70 4.47 10.38
C LEU A 43 -11.91 5.37 10.07
N ASP A 44 -11.63 6.65 9.86
CA ASP A 44 -12.57 7.67 9.36
C ASP A 44 -13.37 7.17 8.14
N ASP A 45 -14.66 7.50 8.10
CA ASP A 45 -15.59 7.02 7.07
C ASP A 45 -15.38 7.72 5.71
N LYS A 46 -14.56 8.78 5.63
CA LYS A 46 -14.16 9.40 4.36
C LYS A 46 -13.42 8.42 3.43
N TYR A 47 -12.75 7.40 3.98
CA TYR A 47 -12.05 6.39 3.21
C TYR A 47 -12.99 5.26 2.77
N GLN A 48 -13.16 5.08 1.46
CA GLN A 48 -14.11 4.15 0.86
C GLN A 48 -13.60 2.69 0.82
N LEU A 49 -13.28 2.14 2.00
CA LEU A 49 -12.82 0.76 2.17
C LEU A 49 -13.97 -0.20 2.47
N LYS A 50 -13.82 -1.47 2.05
CA LYS A 50 -14.72 -2.58 2.35
C LYS A 50 -14.25 -3.33 3.59
N GLU A 51 -15.15 -3.59 4.52
CA GLU A 51 -14.82 -4.40 5.70
C GLU A 51 -14.75 -5.89 5.34
N MET A 52 -13.75 -6.58 5.88
CA MET A 52 -13.75 -8.03 5.98
C MET A 52 -14.77 -8.48 7.02
N ASP A 53 -15.20 -9.75 6.95
CA ASP A 53 -16.06 -10.34 7.99
C ASP A 53 -15.32 -10.64 9.31
N THR A 54 -14.01 -10.39 9.36
CA THR A 54 -13.14 -10.65 10.50
C THR A 54 -12.29 -9.44 10.90
N ALA A 55 -11.90 -9.38 12.16
CA ALA A 55 -10.93 -8.41 12.68
C ALA A 55 -9.45 -8.79 12.35
N ASN A 56 -9.20 -9.91 11.67
CA ASN A 56 -7.86 -10.39 11.39
C ASN A 56 -7.14 -9.53 10.31
N TYR A 57 -6.04 -8.89 10.70
CA TYR A 57 -5.19 -8.09 9.80
C TYR A 57 -4.57 -8.88 8.66
N ASN A 58 -4.30 -10.18 8.82
CA ASN A 58 -3.71 -10.98 7.76
C ASN A 58 -4.72 -11.20 6.62
N GLN A 59 -5.99 -11.47 6.94
CA GLN A 59 -7.01 -11.72 5.91
C GLN A 59 -7.25 -10.50 5.02
N ARG A 60 -7.31 -9.28 5.60
CA ARG A 60 -7.40 -8.07 4.77
C ARG A 60 -6.15 -7.85 3.92
N THR A 61 -4.97 -8.23 4.41
CA THR A 61 -3.72 -8.03 3.66
C THR A 61 -3.68 -8.96 2.46
N GLU A 62 -4.00 -10.24 2.66
CA GLU A 62 -4.11 -11.23 1.58
C GLU A 62 -5.18 -10.81 0.56
N GLN A 63 -6.35 -10.34 1.01
CA GLN A 63 -7.41 -9.92 0.10
C GLN A 63 -7.02 -8.70 -0.75
N ASN A 64 -6.30 -7.71 -0.18
CA ASN A 64 -5.78 -6.58 -0.96
C ASN A 64 -4.73 -7.02 -2.01
N VAL A 65 -3.93 -8.05 -1.72
CA VAL A 65 -3.03 -8.64 -2.72
C VAL A 65 -3.83 -9.30 -3.84
N ILE A 66 -4.83 -10.11 -3.49
CA ILE A 66 -5.67 -10.83 -4.46
C ILE A 66 -6.43 -9.86 -5.37
N ASP A 67 -7.00 -8.79 -4.85
CA ASP A 67 -7.84 -7.85 -5.60
C ASP A 67 -7.07 -6.70 -6.28
N SER A 68 -5.77 -6.87 -6.48
CA SER A 68 -4.90 -5.91 -7.19
C SER A 68 -4.22 -6.52 -8.41
N ASP A 69 -3.83 -5.66 -9.34
CA ASP A 69 -2.99 -6.06 -10.49
C ASP A 69 -1.51 -6.16 -10.07
N GLY A 70 -1.11 -5.41 -9.04
CA GLY A 70 0.21 -5.53 -8.44
C GLY A 70 0.32 -4.80 -7.10
N THR A 71 1.29 -5.22 -6.30
CA THR A 71 1.53 -4.69 -4.95
C THR A 71 2.88 -4.00 -4.83
N LEU A 72 2.86 -2.71 -4.49
CA LEU A 72 4.03 -1.94 -4.11
C LEU A 72 4.22 -2.01 -2.58
N ILE A 73 5.40 -2.44 -2.14
CA ILE A 73 5.79 -2.45 -0.72
C ILE A 73 6.92 -1.44 -0.50
N LEU A 74 6.69 -0.47 0.38
CA LEU A 74 7.70 0.52 0.78
C LEU A 74 8.06 0.35 2.26
N SER A 75 9.35 0.40 2.58
CA SER A 75 9.84 0.44 3.97
C SER A 75 11.22 1.07 4.07
N HIS A 76 11.60 1.50 5.28
CA HIS A 76 12.99 1.79 5.61
C HIS A 76 13.64 0.53 6.21
N GLY A 77 14.46 -0.18 5.43
CA GLY A 77 15.07 -1.44 5.82
C GLY A 77 14.18 -2.65 5.54
N LYS A 78 14.61 -3.83 6.02
CA LYS A 78 13.98 -5.12 5.72
C LYS A 78 12.49 -5.18 6.08
N LEU A 79 11.73 -5.92 5.30
CA LEU A 79 10.34 -6.22 5.58
C LEU A 79 10.21 -7.01 6.89
N THR A 80 9.26 -6.62 7.72
CA THR A 80 8.93 -7.29 8.98
C THR A 80 7.43 -7.23 9.23
N GLY A 81 6.91 -8.15 10.05
CA GLY A 81 5.51 -8.14 10.47
C GLY A 81 4.53 -8.17 9.29
N GLY A 82 3.59 -7.22 9.27
CA GLY A 82 2.57 -7.15 8.21
C GLY A 82 3.12 -6.95 6.80
N SER A 83 4.25 -6.24 6.64
CA SER A 83 4.88 -6.04 5.33
C SER A 83 5.56 -7.31 4.82
N ASP A 84 6.17 -8.09 5.71
CA ASP A 84 6.75 -9.41 5.40
C ASP A 84 5.66 -10.41 5.01
N TYR A 85 4.56 -10.42 5.77
CA TYR A 85 3.38 -11.21 5.39
C TYR A 85 2.80 -10.77 4.03
N THR A 86 2.84 -9.47 3.69
CA THR A 86 2.43 -9.01 2.35
C THR A 86 3.32 -9.61 1.27
N GLN A 87 4.64 -9.68 1.50
CA GLN A 87 5.58 -10.36 0.60
C GLN A 87 5.21 -11.84 0.42
N ASP A 88 4.91 -12.55 1.51
CA ASP A 88 4.49 -13.95 1.43
C ASP A 88 3.22 -14.12 0.58
N MET A 89 2.27 -13.19 0.69
CA MET A 89 1.02 -13.27 -0.08
C MET A 89 1.21 -12.98 -1.56
N VAL A 90 2.03 -11.99 -1.94
CA VAL A 90 2.30 -11.72 -3.36
C VAL A 90 3.03 -12.90 -4.01
N LEU A 91 3.95 -13.55 -3.29
CA LEU A 91 4.64 -14.75 -3.75
C LEU A 91 3.68 -15.94 -3.87
N ARG A 92 2.83 -16.16 -2.85
CA ARG A 92 1.83 -17.24 -2.84
C ARG A 92 0.85 -17.15 -4.01
N HIS A 93 0.37 -15.94 -4.31
CA HIS A 93 -0.68 -15.71 -5.32
C HIS A 93 -0.10 -15.36 -6.70
N GLY A 94 1.22 -15.38 -6.87
CA GLY A 94 1.89 -15.07 -8.14
C GLY A 94 1.58 -13.67 -8.67
N ARG A 95 1.35 -12.71 -7.77
CA ARG A 95 1.02 -11.32 -8.14
C ARG A 95 2.29 -10.51 -8.42
N PRO A 96 2.32 -9.67 -9.47
CA PRO A 96 3.38 -8.69 -9.66
C PRO A 96 3.59 -7.86 -8.40
N TRP A 97 4.85 -7.69 -7.99
CA TRP A 97 5.18 -6.88 -6.83
C TRP A 97 6.48 -6.15 -7.02
N LEU A 98 6.60 -5.01 -6.33
CA LEU A 98 7.82 -4.23 -6.25
C LEU A 98 8.07 -3.88 -4.80
N TYR A 99 9.24 -4.25 -4.29
CA TYR A 99 9.71 -3.83 -2.99
C TYR A 99 10.83 -2.80 -3.13
N ILE A 100 10.71 -1.70 -2.39
CA ILE A 100 11.73 -0.65 -2.33
C ILE A 100 12.12 -0.41 -0.87
N ASP A 101 13.39 -0.72 -0.58
CA ASP A 101 14.05 -0.30 0.65
C ASP A 101 14.52 1.16 0.50
N LEU A 102 13.83 2.06 1.20
CA LEU A 102 14.08 3.50 1.15
C LEU A 102 15.37 3.93 1.85
N ASN A 103 15.95 3.08 2.70
CA ASN A 103 17.30 3.33 3.24
C ASN A 103 18.40 3.14 2.20
N LYS A 104 18.10 2.40 1.13
CA LYS A 104 19.07 2.04 0.07
C LYS A 104 18.75 2.67 -1.28
N THR A 105 17.55 3.23 -1.42
CA THR A 105 17.02 3.70 -2.70
C THR A 105 16.63 5.16 -2.55
N PRO A 106 17.37 6.10 -3.17
CA PRO A 106 16.96 7.50 -3.20
C PRO A 106 15.58 7.67 -3.84
N SER A 107 14.78 8.62 -3.36
CA SER A 107 13.38 8.81 -3.81
C SER A 107 13.25 8.97 -5.33
N SER A 108 14.20 9.67 -5.99
CA SER A 108 14.20 9.81 -7.46
C SER A 108 14.35 8.48 -8.20
N ARG A 109 15.15 7.56 -7.66
CA ARG A 109 15.30 6.20 -8.20
C ARG A 109 14.05 5.37 -7.93
N ALA A 110 13.48 5.47 -6.73
CA ALA A 110 12.25 4.78 -6.37
C ALA A 110 11.09 5.16 -7.31
N VAL A 111 10.88 6.47 -7.55
CA VAL A 111 9.89 7.00 -8.49
C VAL A 111 10.05 6.39 -9.89
N ARG A 112 11.28 6.34 -10.41
CA ARG A 112 11.55 5.75 -11.73
C ARG A 112 11.24 4.25 -11.76
N GLN A 113 11.65 3.50 -10.73
CA GLN A 113 11.37 2.07 -10.63
C GLN A 113 9.86 1.79 -10.58
N ILE A 114 9.11 2.56 -9.80
CA ILE A 114 7.65 2.43 -9.70
C ILE A 114 7.00 2.68 -11.07
N ARG A 115 7.35 3.78 -11.74
CA ARG A 115 6.81 4.10 -13.07
C ARG A 115 7.09 3.01 -14.10
N SER A 116 8.33 2.52 -14.16
CA SER A 116 8.72 1.45 -15.08
C SER A 116 7.96 0.15 -14.77
N TRP A 117 7.90 -0.24 -13.51
CA TRP A 117 7.22 -1.47 -13.08
C TRP A 117 5.71 -1.43 -13.36
N ILE A 118 5.05 -0.31 -13.07
CA ILE A 118 3.62 -0.10 -13.39
C ILE A 118 3.36 -0.23 -14.90
N ALA A 119 4.22 0.35 -15.72
CA ALA A 119 4.08 0.30 -17.18
C ALA A 119 4.33 -1.11 -17.72
N GLU A 120 5.38 -1.78 -17.25
CA GLU A 120 5.77 -3.13 -17.67
C GLU A 120 4.70 -4.18 -17.35
N HIS A 121 4.06 -4.08 -16.19
CA HIS A 121 3.03 -5.04 -15.74
C HIS A 121 1.60 -4.55 -15.98
N GLU A 122 1.43 -3.44 -16.71
CA GLU A 122 0.13 -2.83 -17.03
C GLU A 122 -0.79 -2.63 -15.82
N ILE A 123 -0.23 -2.24 -14.67
CA ILE A 123 -0.96 -2.16 -13.40
C ILE A 123 -2.02 -1.05 -13.46
N LYS A 124 -3.29 -1.43 -13.27
CA LYS A 124 -4.43 -0.50 -13.20
C LYS A 124 -4.94 -0.36 -11.77
N VAL A 125 -4.99 -1.45 -11.02
CA VAL A 125 -5.30 -1.48 -9.58
C VAL A 125 -4.01 -1.72 -8.80
N LEU A 126 -3.48 -0.65 -8.22
CA LEU A 126 -2.25 -0.68 -7.43
C LEU A 126 -2.56 -0.88 -5.94
N ASN A 127 -2.16 -2.01 -5.37
CA ASN A 127 -2.10 -2.16 -3.92
C ASN A 127 -0.81 -1.53 -3.38
N VAL A 128 -0.91 -0.76 -2.30
CA VAL A 128 0.25 -0.19 -1.60
C VAL A 128 0.25 -0.68 -0.16
N ALA A 129 1.40 -1.19 0.27
CA ALA A 129 1.63 -1.70 1.62
C ALA A 129 2.95 -1.20 2.20
N GLY A 130 3.05 -1.24 3.53
CA GLY A 130 4.26 -0.93 4.26
C GLY A 130 4.04 -0.88 5.77
N PRO A 131 5.08 -0.54 6.54
CA PRO A 131 4.96 -0.43 7.99
C PRO A 131 3.88 0.56 8.42
N ARG A 132 3.28 0.25 9.58
CA ARG A 132 2.46 1.19 10.34
C ARG A 132 3.31 2.28 10.99
N ALA A 133 2.72 3.44 11.26
CA ALA A 133 3.43 4.62 11.73
C ALA A 133 4.19 4.38 13.05
N SER A 134 3.64 3.58 13.97
CA SER A 134 4.34 3.22 15.22
C SER A 134 5.63 2.40 15.02
N LYS A 135 5.80 1.76 13.87
CA LYS A 135 7.02 1.01 13.51
C LYS A 135 8.00 1.84 12.69
N ASP A 136 7.49 2.78 11.91
CA ASP A 136 8.29 3.68 11.10
C ASP A 136 7.56 5.03 10.99
N PRO A 137 7.91 6.02 11.83
CA PRO A 137 7.25 7.31 11.82
C PRO A 137 7.44 8.11 10.52
N ALA A 138 8.49 7.83 9.75
CA ALA A 138 8.80 8.53 8.51
C ALA A 138 8.05 7.97 7.30
N ILE A 139 7.56 6.72 7.37
CA ILE A 139 7.03 6.01 6.20
C ILE A 139 5.84 6.69 5.54
N TYR A 140 4.99 7.36 6.30
CA TYR A 140 3.84 8.08 5.75
C TYR A 140 4.29 9.18 4.78
N LEU A 141 5.23 10.03 5.21
CA LEU A 141 5.72 11.15 4.41
C LEU A 141 6.51 10.64 3.20
N SER A 142 7.37 9.63 3.39
CA SER A 142 8.12 9.04 2.28
C SER A 142 7.21 8.40 1.24
N THR A 143 6.17 7.67 1.66
CA THR A 143 5.18 7.07 0.76
C THR A 143 4.42 8.16 0.00
N THR A 144 4.02 9.23 0.69
CA THR A 144 3.30 10.35 0.08
C THR A 144 4.14 11.02 -1.01
N ASP A 145 5.39 11.42 -0.71
CA ASP A 145 6.29 12.06 -1.69
C ASP A 145 6.51 11.17 -2.92
N ILE A 146 6.82 9.90 -2.69
CA ILE A 146 7.17 8.97 -3.76
C ILE A 146 5.96 8.70 -4.66
N LEU A 147 4.78 8.43 -4.09
CA LEU A 147 3.58 8.17 -4.89
C LEU A 147 3.09 9.40 -5.64
N ASP A 148 3.10 10.57 -5.01
CA ASP A 148 2.69 11.83 -5.64
C ASP A 148 3.54 12.09 -6.90
N ARG A 149 4.86 11.90 -6.79
CA ARG A 149 5.79 12.09 -7.91
C ARG A 149 5.76 10.96 -8.92
N ALA A 150 5.38 9.75 -8.53
CA ALA A 150 5.30 8.61 -9.43
C ALA A 150 4.02 8.63 -10.28
N LEU A 151 2.92 9.14 -9.74
CA LEU A 151 1.58 9.04 -10.32
C LEU A 151 1.01 10.36 -10.85
N CYS A 152 1.61 11.51 -10.52
CA CYS A 152 1.45 12.78 -11.23
C CYS A 152 2.29 12.77 -12.52
#